data_AF-A0A0J5X9A2-F1
#
_entry.id   AF-A0A0J5X9A2-F1
#
_cell.length_a   1.000
_cell.length_b   1.000
_cell.length_c   1.000
_cell.angle_alpha   90.00
_cell.angle_beta   90.00
_cell.angle_gamma   90.00
#
_symmetry.space_group_name_H-M   'P 1'
#
loop_
_entity.id
_entity.type
_entity.pdbx_description
1 polymer ?
#
loop_
_entity_poly.entity_id
_entity_poly.type
_entity_poly.pdbx_seq_one_letter_code
_entity_poly.pdbx_strand_id
1 'polypeptide(L)'
;MQPDDDDDVAQLGRAVIDSIMGDRFDEAEALLERLCVARPAARSLLIFPVAIAIRRGRPQDALHLVNGLHEDERPDLKALCLHALGDPLWHSYAVEHQDSPDPDISKAMRGLLGIERQAHGFEPAR
;
A
#
# COMPACT_ATOMS: atom_id res chain seq x y z
N MET A 1 8.92 -16.17 21.84
CA MET A 1 8.29 -16.17 20.51
C MET A 1 8.73 -17.45 19.86
N GLN A 2 7.81 -18.41 19.67
CA GLN A 2 8.15 -19.69 19.05
C GLN A 2 8.33 -19.46 17.53
N PRO A 3 9.20 -20.21 16.85
CA PRO A 3 9.39 -20.10 15.40
C PRO A 3 8.07 -20.32 14.62
N ASP A 4 7.18 -21.19 15.11
CA ASP A 4 5.86 -21.42 14.51
C ASP A 4 4.96 -20.17 14.47
N ASP A 5 5.05 -19.28 15.48
CA ASP A 5 4.22 -18.06 15.54
C ASP A 5 4.57 -17.07 14.40
N ASP A 6 5.84 -17.02 13.97
CA ASP A 6 6.29 -16.08 12.94
C ASP A 6 5.92 -16.56 11.53
N ASP A 7 6.00 -17.87 11.28
CA ASP A 7 5.53 -18.51 10.05
C ASP A 7 4.00 -18.35 9.88
N ASP A 8 3.22 -18.53 10.95
CA ASP A 8 1.77 -18.32 10.92
C ASP A 8 1.40 -16.85 10.60
N VAL A 9 2.12 -15.89 11.19
CA VAL A 9 1.95 -14.46 10.92
C VAL A 9 2.33 -14.11 9.48
N ALA A 10 3.42 -14.66 8.97
CA ALA A 10 3.83 -14.47 7.58
C ALA A 10 2.80 -15.05 6.60
N GLN A 11 2.27 -16.24 6.90
CA GLN A 11 1.22 -16.87 6.10
C GLN A 11 -0.07 -16.04 6.09
N LEU A 12 -0.48 -15.51 7.25
CA LEU A 12 -1.63 -14.59 7.35
C LEU A 12 -1.41 -13.32 6.52
N GLY A 13 -0.23 -12.70 6.61
CA GLY A 13 0.12 -11.53 5.80
C GLY A 13 0.05 -11.82 4.31
N ARG A 14 0.52 -12.98 3.87
CA ARG A 14 0.42 -13.39 2.47
C ARG A 14 -1.02 -13.62 2.03
N ALA A 15 -1.84 -14.27 2.86
CA ALA A 15 -3.25 -14.51 2.59
C ALA A 15 -4.05 -13.20 2.44
N VAL A 16 -3.75 -12.18 3.26
CA VAL A 16 -4.33 -10.83 3.10
C VAL A 16 -4.02 -10.29 1.70
N ILE A 17 -2.76 -10.32 1.29
CA ILE A 17 -2.34 -9.82 -0.04
C ILE A 17 -3.06 -10.59 -1.16
N ASP A 18 -3.07 -11.92 -1.11
CA ASP A 18 -3.68 -12.74 -2.16
C ASP A 18 -5.19 -12.51 -2.25
N SER A 19 -5.88 -12.26 -1.12
CA SER A 19 -7.31 -11.91 -1.10
C SER A 19 -7.60 -10.50 -1.62
N ILE A 20 -6.74 -9.52 -1.31
CA ILE A 20 -6.80 -8.18 -1.93
C ILE A 20 -6.64 -8.31 -3.44
N MET A 21 -5.63 -9.08 -3.89
CA MET A 21 -5.33 -9.26 -5.31
C MET A 21 -6.42 -10.01 -6.08
N GLY A 22 -7.15 -10.90 -5.40
CA GLY A 22 -8.31 -11.60 -5.95
C GLY A 22 -9.66 -10.89 -5.75
N ASP A 23 -9.66 -9.63 -5.32
CA ASP A 23 -10.86 -8.82 -5.06
C ASP A 23 -11.84 -9.43 -4.03
N ARG A 24 -11.31 -10.29 -3.15
CA ARG A 24 -12.03 -10.89 -2.02
C ARG A 24 -11.90 -9.99 -0.79
N PHE A 25 -12.51 -8.81 -0.85
CA PHE A 25 -12.31 -7.75 0.14
C PHE A 25 -12.78 -8.11 1.55
N ASP A 26 -13.98 -8.69 1.68
CA ASP A 26 -14.50 -9.05 3.00
C ASP A 26 -13.64 -10.15 3.67
N GLU A 27 -13.05 -11.05 2.86
CA GLU A 27 -12.07 -12.03 3.34
C GLU A 27 -10.75 -11.37 3.74
N ALA A 28 -10.26 -10.42 2.94
CA ALA A 28 -9.03 -9.68 3.25
C ALA A 28 -9.17 -8.88 4.56
N GLU A 29 -10.33 -8.27 4.82
CA GLU A 29 -10.61 -7.57 6.08
C GLU A 29 -10.58 -8.56 7.27
N ALA A 30 -11.28 -9.69 7.17
CA ALA A 30 -11.29 -10.70 8.22
C ALA A 30 -9.88 -11.29 8.50
N LEU A 31 -9.09 -11.51 7.45
CA LEU A 31 -7.70 -11.98 7.58
C LEU A 31 -6.80 -10.91 8.21
N LEU A 32 -6.99 -9.64 7.87
CA LEU A 32 -6.25 -8.53 8.48
C LEU A 32 -6.59 -8.38 9.96
N GLU A 33 -7.85 -8.54 10.35
CA GLU A 33 -8.26 -8.54 11.76
C GLU A 33 -7.55 -9.66 12.54
N ARG A 34 -7.51 -10.88 11.98
CA ARG A 34 -6.79 -12.02 12.56
C ARG A 34 -5.30 -11.74 12.68
N LEU A 35 -4.69 -11.16 11.65
CA LEU A 35 -3.29 -10.75 11.66
C LEU A 35 -3.02 -9.72 12.77
N CYS A 36 -3.91 -8.76 12.98
CA CYS A 36 -3.79 -7.77 14.04
C CYS A 36 -3.97 -8.35 15.44
N VAL A 37 -4.77 -9.42 15.59
CA VAL A 37 -4.88 -10.16 16.85
C VAL A 37 -3.58 -10.92 17.15
N ALA A 38 -3.02 -11.61 16.16
CA ALA A 38 -1.77 -12.36 16.30
C ALA A 38 -0.56 -11.43 16.49
N ARG A 39 -0.52 -10.31 15.75
CA ARG A 39 0.55 -9.31 15.78
C ARG A 39 -0.06 -7.90 15.84
N PRO A 40 -0.27 -7.33 17.05
CA PRO A 40 -0.87 -6.00 17.22
C PRO A 40 -0.16 -4.87 16.46
N ALA A 41 1.16 -5.00 16.23
CA ALA A 41 1.94 -4.06 15.42
C ALA A 41 1.48 -3.99 13.95
N ALA A 42 0.79 -5.02 13.43
CA ALA A 42 0.23 -5.00 12.09
C ALA A 42 -0.87 -3.94 11.91
N ARG A 43 -1.47 -3.44 13.00
CA ARG A 43 -2.45 -2.33 12.95
C ARG A 43 -1.85 -1.04 12.38
N SER A 44 -0.53 -0.87 12.50
CA SER A 44 0.18 0.27 11.92
C SER A 44 0.41 0.13 10.41
N LEU A 45 0.14 -1.04 9.82
CA LEU A 45 0.30 -1.30 8.39
C LEU A 45 -0.92 -0.83 7.61
N LEU A 46 -1.09 0.49 7.51
CA LEU A 46 -2.24 1.12 6.84
C LEU A 46 -2.31 0.85 5.33
N ILE A 47 -1.24 0.32 4.74
CA ILE A 47 -1.24 -0.11 3.33
C ILE A 47 -2.36 -1.12 3.03
N PHE A 48 -2.67 -2.04 3.94
CA PHE A 48 -3.72 -3.05 3.72
C PHE A 48 -5.13 -2.44 3.63
N PRO A 49 -5.62 -1.70 4.64
CA PRO A 49 -6.96 -1.11 4.55
C PRO A 49 -7.06 -0.05 3.43
N VAL A 50 -5.98 0.68 3.13
CA VAL A 50 -5.92 1.61 1.98
C VAL A 50 -6.07 0.85 0.66
N ALA A 51 -5.31 -0.23 0.46
CA ALA A 51 -5.38 -1.04 -0.76
C ALA A 51 -6.76 -1.69 -0.96
N ILE A 52 -7.37 -2.19 0.12
CA ILE A 52 -8.74 -2.74 0.10
C ILE A 52 -9.73 -1.66 -0.35
N ALA A 53 -9.71 -0.48 0.28
CA ALA A 53 -10.62 0.61 -0.04
C ALA A 53 -10.48 1.11 -1.49
N ILE A 54 -9.25 1.29 -1.98
CA ILE A 54 -8.98 1.69 -3.37
C ILE A 54 -9.53 0.64 -4.35
N ARG A 55 -9.20 -0.63 -4.16
CA ARG A 55 -9.64 -1.70 -5.08
C ARG A 55 -11.14 -1.96 -5.05
N ARG A 56 -11.79 -1.69 -3.92
CA ARG A 56 -13.26 -1.72 -3.79
C ARG A 56 -13.95 -0.53 -4.47
N GLY A 57 -13.19 0.37 -5.11
CA GLY A 57 -13.72 1.57 -5.76
C GLY A 57 -14.10 2.68 -4.78
N ARG A 58 -13.51 2.68 -3.57
CA ARG A 58 -13.74 3.67 -2.52
C ARG A 58 -12.46 4.42 -2.13
N PRO A 59 -11.80 5.11 -3.08
CA PRO A 59 -10.56 5.82 -2.79
C PRO A 59 -10.75 7.01 -1.84
N GLN A 60 -11.99 7.51 -1.66
CA GLN A 60 -12.31 8.52 -0.65
C GLN A 60 -12.20 7.98 0.77
N ASP A 61 -12.70 6.75 1.01
CA ASP A 61 -12.55 6.07 2.31
C ASP A 61 -11.05 5.85 2.60
N ALA A 62 -10.28 5.46 1.59
CA ALA A 62 -8.83 5.31 1.69
C ALA A 62 -8.14 6.62 2.10
N LEU A 63 -8.51 7.73 1.46
CA LEU A 63 -7.97 9.04 1.78
C LEU A 63 -8.36 9.49 3.20
N HIS A 64 -9.57 9.19 3.65
CA HIS A 64 -10.01 9.50 5.01
C HIS A 64 -9.16 8.76 6.06
N LEU A 65 -8.84 7.48 5.81
CA LEU A 65 -7.93 6.71 6.67
C LEU A 65 -6.54 7.35 6.76
N VAL A 66 -5.98 7.78 5.63
CA VAL A 66 -4.64 8.39 5.58
C VAL A 66 -4.62 9.78 6.21
N ASN A 67 -5.66 10.58 6.00
CA ASN A 67 -5.78 11.91 6.63
C ASN A 67 -5.97 11.86 8.15
N GLY A 68 -6.27 10.69 8.72
CA GLY A 68 -6.26 10.47 10.17
C GLY A 68 -4.84 10.39 10.75
N LEU A 69 -3.80 10.27 9.93
CA LEU A 69 -2.40 10.32 10.31
C LEU A 69 -1.87 11.75 10.37
N HIS A 70 -0.72 11.94 11.01
CA HIS A 70 0.02 13.19 10.85
C HIS A 70 0.46 13.38 9.39
N GLU A 71 0.50 14.64 8.94
CA GLU A 71 0.60 15.05 7.53
C GLU A 71 1.83 14.52 6.76
N ASP A 72 2.85 14.03 7.48
CA ASP A 72 4.10 13.50 6.93
C ASP A 72 4.37 12.02 7.23
N GLU A 73 3.47 11.31 7.93
CA GLU A 73 3.78 9.93 8.33
C GLU A 73 3.80 8.96 7.15
N ARG A 74 2.88 9.12 6.19
CA ARG A 74 2.70 8.22 5.04
C ARG A 74 2.37 9.00 3.76
N PRO A 75 3.29 9.84 3.25
CA PRO A 75 3.07 10.58 2.01
C PRO A 75 2.81 9.63 0.83
N ASP A 76 3.41 8.44 0.83
CA ASP A 76 3.19 7.37 -0.16
C ASP A 76 1.73 6.95 -0.29
N LEU A 77 1.05 6.72 0.84
CA LEU A 77 -0.35 6.33 0.84
C LEU A 77 -1.25 7.48 0.39
N LYS A 78 -0.89 8.72 0.76
CA LYS A 78 -1.64 9.92 0.34
C LYS A 78 -1.56 10.11 -1.17
N ALA A 79 -0.36 10.03 -1.75
CA ALA A 79 -0.16 10.11 -3.19
C ALA A 79 -0.91 9.00 -3.93
N LEU A 80 -0.89 7.76 -3.41
CA LEU A 80 -1.63 6.65 -3.97
C LEU A 80 -3.15 6.89 -3.97
N CYS A 81 -3.70 7.42 -2.88
CA CYS A 81 -5.14 7.76 -2.79
C CYS A 81 -5.53 8.87 -3.76
N LEU A 82 -4.73 9.94 -3.85
CA LEU A 82 -4.95 11.04 -4.79
C LEU A 82 -4.88 10.55 -6.25
N HIS A 83 -3.91 9.67 -6.56
CA HIS A 83 -3.81 9.05 -7.88
C HIS A 83 -5.05 8.22 -8.21
N ALA A 84 -5.55 7.42 -7.26
CA ALA A 84 -6.79 6.65 -7.43
C ALA A 84 -8.04 7.53 -7.58
N LEU A 85 -8.05 8.74 -7.01
CA LEU A 85 -9.11 9.73 -7.18
C LEU A 85 -9.00 10.50 -8.52
N GLY A 86 -7.89 10.38 -9.24
CA GLY A 86 -7.59 11.22 -10.40
C GLY A 86 -7.26 12.68 -10.05
N ASP A 87 -6.93 12.95 -8.78
CA ASP A 87 -6.62 14.31 -8.31
C ASP A 87 -5.18 14.70 -8.72
N PRO A 88 -4.98 15.73 -9.55
CA PRO A 88 -3.67 16.08 -10.09
C PRO A 88 -2.61 16.41 -9.03
N LEU A 89 -3.01 16.70 -7.78
CA LEU A 89 -2.09 16.90 -6.66
C LEU A 89 -1.23 15.67 -6.37
N TRP A 90 -1.68 14.46 -6.77
CA TRP A 90 -0.89 13.23 -6.61
C TRP A 90 0.50 13.36 -7.23
N HIS A 91 0.60 14.05 -8.37
CA HIS A 91 1.86 14.17 -9.11
C HIS A 91 2.83 15.10 -8.40
N SER A 92 2.36 16.23 -7.88
CA SER A 92 3.18 17.14 -7.07
C SER A 92 3.70 16.45 -5.81
N TYR A 93 2.84 15.72 -5.11
CA TYR A 93 3.21 14.90 -3.95
C TYR A 93 4.27 13.85 -4.31
N ALA A 94 4.07 13.12 -5.41
CA ALA A 94 5.01 12.10 -5.83
C ALA A 94 6.39 12.67 -6.21
N VAL A 95 6.43 13.82 -6.89
CA VAL A 95 7.68 14.51 -7.24
C VAL A 95 8.42 15.00 -5.99
N GLU A 96 7.72 15.56 -5.02
CA GLU A 96 8.30 16.08 -3.79
C GLU A 96 8.97 14.98 -2.94
N HIS A 97 8.37 13.79 -2.90
CA HIS A 97 8.84 12.68 -2.07
C HIS A 97 9.58 11.57 -2.85
N GLN A 98 9.85 11.74 -4.14
CA GLN A 98 10.55 10.72 -4.95
C GLN A 98 11.97 10.42 -4.43
N ASP A 99 12.61 11.38 -3.76
CA ASP A 99 13.94 11.25 -3.17
C ASP A 99 13.89 11.23 -1.64
N SER A 100 12.76 10.77 -1.07
CA SER A 100 12.62 10.57 0.38
C SER A 100 13.76 9.71 0.94
N PRO A 101 14.29 10.02 2.14
CA PRO A 101 15.28 9.18 2.81
C PRO A 101 14.72 7.79 3.18
N ASP A 102 13.39 7.66 3.24
CA ASP A 102 12.73 6.37 3.39
C ASP A 102 12.68 5.65 2.02
N PRO A 103 13.34 4.49 1.89
CA PRO A 103 13.44 3.79 0.61
C PRO A 103 12.09 3.25 0.11
N ASP A 104 11.16 2.91 1.01
CA ASP A 104 9.83 2.41 0.63
C ASP A 104 8.97 3.55 0.08
N ILE A 105 9.03 4.74 0.71
CA ILE A 105 8.36 5.95 0.21
C ILE A 105 8.93 6.34 -1.15
N SER A 106 10.25 6.45 -1.25
CA SER A 106 10.94 6.84 -2.48
C SER A 106 10.62 5.89 -3.64
N LYS A 107 10.59 4.58 -3.38
CA LYS A 107 10.17 3.56 -4.35
C LYS A 107 8.71 3.72 -4.76
N ALA A 108 7.79 3.85 -3.81
CA ALA A 108 6.37 4.03 -4.10
C ALA A 108 6.12 5.25 -5.02
N MET A 109 6.77 6.37 -4.73
CA MET A 109 6.65 7.59 -5.53
C MET A 109 7.22 7.45 -6.94
N ARG A 110 8.41 6.88 -7.09
CA ARG A 110 8.99 6.63 -8.42
C ARG A 110 8.16 5.62 -9.22
N GLY A 111 7.53 4.66 -8.55
CA GLY A 111 6.54 3.75 -9.13
C GLY A 111 5.32 4.50 -9.68
N LEU A 112 4.72 5.41 -8.90
CA LEU A 112 3.59 6.24 -9.31
C LEU A 112 3.94 7.16 -10.49
N LEU A 113 5.14 7.75 -10.48
CA LEU A 113 5.65 8.59 -11.58
C LEU A 113 6.04 7.79 -12.82
N GLY A 114 6.03 6.46 -12.76
CA GLY A 114 6.45 5.59 -13.87
C GLY A 114 7.96 5.61 -14.14
N ILE A 115 8.78 6.14 -13.23
CA ILE A 115 10.24 6.23 -13.35
C ILE A 115 10.85 4.83 -13.28
N GLU A 116 10.35 3.95 -12.39
CA GLU A 116 10.84 2.57 -12.26
C GLU A 116 10.36 1.63 -13.37
N ARG A 117 9.25 1.95 -14.05
CA ARG A 117 8.77 1.14 -15.20
C ARG A 117 9.69 1.22 -16.43
N GLN A 118 10.64 2.15 -16.45
CA GLN A 118 11.59 2.30 -17.56
C GLN A 118 12.85 1.43 -17.42
N ALA A 119 13.04 0.72 -16.30
CA ALA A 119 14.17 -0.19 -16.11
C ALA A 119 13.93 -1.64 -16.62
N HIS A 120 12.73 -1.95 -17.12
CA HIS A 120 12.37 -3.28 -17.67
C HIS A 120 11.65 -3.19 -19.03
N GLY A 121 12.09 -2.26 -19.88
CA GLY A 121 11.52 -2.07 -21.20
C GLY A 121 12.54 -1.70 -22.26
N PHE A 122 13.46 -2.61 -22.62
CA PHE A 122 14.07 -2.59 -23.95
C PHE A 122 14.81 -3.89 -24.32
N GLU A 123 14.13 -4.80 -25.02
CA GLU A 123 14.76 -5.60 -26.07
C GLU A 123 13.78 -5.75 -27.25
N PRO A 124 13.90 -4.92 -28.31
CA PRO A 124 13.30 -5.25 -29.60
C PRO A 124 14.16 -6.34 -30.26
N ALA A 125 13.62 -7.55 -30.34
CA ALA A 125 14.19 -8.61 -31.15
C ALA A 125 14.33 -8.12 -32.61
N ARG A 126 15.56 -8.14 -33.13
CA ARG A 126 15.85 -8.15 -34.56
C ARG A 126 16.28 -9.55 -34.96
#